data_AF-A0AAQ3WKI1-F1
#
_entry.id   AF-A0AAQ3WKI1-F1
#
_cell.length_a   1.000
_cell.length_b   1.000
_cell.length_c   1.000
_cell.angle_alpha   90.00
_cell.angle_beta   90.00
_cell.angle_gamma   90.00
#
_symmetry.space_group_name_H-M   'P 1'
#
loop_
_entity.id
_entity.type
_entity.pdbx_description
1 polymer ?
#
loop_
_entity_poly.entity_id
_entity_poly.type
_entity_poly.pdbx_seq_one_letter_code
_entity_poly.pdbx_strand_id
1 'polypeptide(L)'
;MVFGRSKSSSSTTPSSAPAPSKAAAACSELRAAYHECFNRWYADKFAKGQWQSDECADHWHKYRACLEEHLEDKHLRQILLDAETSAFYARPEADPPSGQGATKL
;
A
#
# COMPACT_ATOMS: atom_id res chain seq x y z
N MET A 1 -61.30 -11.20 -4.38
CA MET A 1 -60.16 -12.11 -4.16
C MET A 1 -58.90 -11.29 -4.33
N VAL A 2 -58.16 -11.06 -3.23
CA VAL A 2 -56.93 -10.25 -3.22
C VAL A 2 -55.73 -11.18 -3.46
N PHE A 3 -54.90 -10.87 -4.45
CA PHE A 3 -53.65 -11.62 -4.68
C PHE A 3 -52.56 -11.04 -3.78
N GLY A 4 -52.07 -11.88 -2.86
CA GLY A 4 -51.10 -11.51 -1.84
C GLY A 4 -49.73 -11.14 -2.42
N ARG A 5 -49.15 -10.05 -1.90
CA ARG A 5 -47.76 -9.65 -2.13
C ARG A 5 -46.86 -10.58 -1.31
N SER A 6 -46.20 -11.53 -1.97
CA SER A 6 -45.15 -12.34 -1.35
C SER A 6 -44.03 -11.44 -0.85
N LYS A 7 -43.81 -11.47 0.46
CA LYS A 7 -42.72 -10.82 1.17
C LYS A 7 -41.46 -11.61 0.86
N SER A 8 -40.68 -11.15 -0.13
CA SER A 8 -39.35 -11.70 -0.39
C SER A 8 -38.47 -11.33 0.78
N SER A 9 -38.26 -12.28 1.68
CA SER A 9 -37.18 -12.23 2.67
C SER A 9 -35.89 -12.00 1.90
N SER A 10 -35.32 -10.81 2.03
CA SER A 10 -34.00 -10.47 1.52
C SER A 10 -32.99 -11.38 2.21
N SER A 11 -32.74 -12.54 1.60
CA SER A 11 -31.58 -13.36 1.89
C SER A 11 -30.35 -12.52 1.56
N THR A 12 -29.80 -11.85 2.56
CA THR A 12 -28.42 -11.38 2.52
C THR A 12 -27.55 -12.62 2.38
N THR A 13 -27.26 -12.96 1.13
CA THR A 13 -26.15 -13.83 0.77
C THR A 13 -24.89 -13.23 1.39
N PRO A 14 -24.07 -13.99 2.14
CA PRO A 14 -22.74 -13.51 2.48
C PRO A 14 -21.97 -13.41 1.16
N SER A 15 -21.80 -12.17 0.71
CA SER A 15 -20.94 -11.83 -0.41
C SER A 15 -19.58 -12.45 -0.15
N SER A 16 -19.16 -13.35 -1.04
CA SER A 16 -17.89 -14.07 -1.02
C SER A 16 -16.73 -13.09 -1.24
N ALA A 17 -16.42 -12.27 -0.24
CA ALA A 17 -15.12 -11.63 -0.14
C ALA A 17 -14.08 -12.72 0.16
N PRO A 18 -12.95 -12.80 -0.56
CA PRO A 18 -11.87 -13.69 -0.15
C PRO A 18 -11.51 -13.35 1.30
N ALA A 19 -11.56 -14.37 2.16
CA ALA A 19 -11.18 -14.18 3.56
C ALA A 19 -9.78 -13.54 3.61
N PRO A 20 -9.55 -12.52 4.43
CA PRO A 20 -8.23 -11.95 4.58
C PRO A 20 -7.27 -13.07 4.99
N SER A 21 -6.07 -13.09 4.40
CA SER A 21 -5.04 -14.01 4.84
C SER A 21 -4.82 -13.84 6.35
N LYS A 22 -4.37 -14.89 7.05
CA LYS A 22 -4.08 -14.83 8.48
C LYS A 22 -3.17 -13.65 8.85
N ALA A 23 -2.19 -13.35 8.00
CA ALA A 23 -1.34 -12.16 8.11
C ALA A 23 -2.11 -10.84 7.96
N ALA A 24 -3.01 -10.74 6.97
CA ALA A 24 -3.83 -9.54 6.78
C ALA A 24 -4.81 -9.31 7.94
N ALA A 25 -5.33 -10.38 8.54
CA ALA A 25 -6.18 -10.29 9.72
C ALA A 25 -5.39 -9.85 10.97
N ALA A 26 -4.24 -10.50 11.24
CA ALA A 26 -3.40 -10.20 12.40
C ALA A 26 -2.79 -8.80 12.36
N CYS A 27 -2.42 -8.31 11.17
CA CYS A 27 -1.77 -7.01 10.99
C CYS A 27 -2.74 -5.90 10.57
N SER A 28 -4.04 -6.10 10.71
CA SER A 28 -5.08 -5.18 10.22
C SER A 28 -5.01 -3.78 10.86
N GLU A 29 -4.81 -3.70 12.17
CA GLU A 29 -4.67 -2.43 12.90
C GLU A 29 -3.41 -1.67 12.48
N LEU A 30 -2.28 -2.37 12.35
CA LEU A 30 -1.01 -1.78 11.90
C LEU A 30 -1.10 -1.30 10.45
N ARG A 31 -1.80 -2.05 9.60
CA ARG A 31 -2.11 -1.64 8.24
C ARG A 31 -2.93 -0.37 8.20
N ALA A 32 -3.98 -0.27 9.03
CA ALA A 32 -4.86 0.90 9.08
C ALA A 32 -4.07 2.15 9.50
N ALA A 33 -3.26 2.06 10.54
CA ALA A 33 -2.42 3.17 11.00
C ALA A 33 -1.40 3.62 9.93
N TYR A 34 -0.76 2.68 9.24
CA TYR A 34 0.13 3.00 8.12
C TYR A 34 -0.61 3.67 6.97
N HIS A 35 -1.76 3.12 6.56
CA HIS A 35 -2.58 3.68 5.47
C HIS A 35 -3.09 5.08 5.80
N GLU A 36 -3.51 5.35 7.03
CA GLU A 36 -3.96 6.68 7.44
C GLU A 36 -2.81 7.70 7.34
N CYS A 37 -1.64 7.36 7.87
CA CYS A 37 -0.45 8.20 7.76
C CYS A 37 -0.10 8.43 6.28
N PHE A 38 -0.01 7.36 5.49
CA PHE A 38 0.37 7.42 4.09
C PHE A 38 -0.61 8.26 3.27
N ASN A 39 -1.92 8.12 3.48
CA ASN A 39 -2.92 8.90 2.75
C ASN A 39 -2.80 10.40 3.04
N ARG A 40 -2.59 10.77 4.31
CA ARG A 40 -2.34 12.16 4.70
C ARG A 40 -1.07 12.69 4.06
N TRP A 41 0.03 11.96 4.20
CA TRP A 41 1.31 12.31 3.59
C TRP A 41 1.22 12.42 2.07
N TYR A 42 0.48 11.53 1.42
CA TYR A 42 0.30 11.54 -0.02
C TYR A 42 -0.41 12.83 -0.48
N ALA A 43 -1.50 13.21 0.19
CA ALA A 43 -2.25 14.42 -0.12
C ALA A 43 -1.45 15.71 0.16
N ASP A 44 -0.67 15.73 1.25
CA ASP A 44 -0.02 16.95 1.72
C ASP A 44 1.40 17.17 1.24
N LYS A 45 2.13 16.09 0.99
CA LYS A 45 3.57 16.10 0.71
C LYS A 45 3.82 15.61 -0.71
N PHE A 46 3.43 14.39 -1.01
CA PHE A 46 3.68 13.78 -2.32
C PHE A 46 3.02 14.56 -3.45
N ALA A 47 1.71 14.86 -3.35
CA ALA A 47 0.97 15.59 -4.37
C ALA A 47 1.50 17.02 -4.60
N LYS A 48 2.22 17.60 -3.63
CA LYS A 48 2.83 18.94 -3.71
C LYS A 48 4.31 18.89 -4.11
N GLY A 49 4.84 17.72 -4.45
CA GLY A 49 6.23 17.53 -4.87
C GLY A 49 7.25 17.43 -3.73
N GLN A 50 6.80 17.33 -2.47
CA GLN A 50 7.66 17.20 -1.28
C GLN A 50 7.76 15.72 -0.83
N TRP A 51 8.36 14.87 -1.65
CA TRP A 51 8.34 13.41 -1.44
C TRP A 51 9.52 12.87 -0.62
N GLN A 52 10.48 13.71 -0.22
CA GLN A 52 11.69 13.30 0.53
C GLN A 52 11.44 13.10 2.03
N SER A 53 10.19 13.20 2.49
CA SER A 53 9.87 13.21 3.93
C SER A 53 9.36 11.84 4.37
N ASP A 54 10.11 11.16 5.23
CA ASP A 54 9.80 9.82 5.74
C ASP A 54 8.92 9.81 7.01
N GLU A 55 7.83 10.59 7.02
CA GLU A 55 6.98 10.76 8.22
C GLU A 55 6.20 9.48 8.61
N CYS A 56 6.03 8.55 7.67
CA CYS A 56 5.28 7.30 7.86
C CYS A 56 6.17 6.06 7.97
N ALA A 57 7.50 6.22 7.98
CA ALA A 57 8.44 5.10 8.06
C ALA A 57 8.23 4.25 9.32
N ASP A 58 8.01 4.86 10.49
CA ASP A 58 7.74 4.12 11.73
C ASP A 58 6.51 3.21 11.65
N HIS A 59 5.43 3.70 11.02
CA HIS A 59 4.21 2.92 10.83
C HIS A 59 4.44 1.76 9.85
N TRP A 60 5.23 2.03 8.79
CA TRP A 60 5.63 1.02 7.83
C TRP A 60 6.46 -0.10 8.46
N HIS A 61 7.49 0.24 9.25
CA HIS A 61 8.35 -0.75 9.91
C HIS A 61 7.56 -1.67 10.84
N LYS A 62 6.62 -1.12 11.63
CA LYS A 62 5.76 -1.93 12.51
C LYS A 62 4.83 -2.84 11.72
N TYR A 63 4.20 -2.34 10.67
CA TYR A 63 3.33 -3.13 9.81
C TYR A 63 4.10 -4.26 9.11
N ARG A 64 5.30 -3.97 8.59
CA ARG A 64 6.15 -4.96 7.93
C ARG A 64 6.62 -6.05 8.89
N ALA A 65 7.09 -5.70 10.08
CA ALA A 65 7.53 -6.69 11.06
C ALA A 65 6.40 -7.67 11.41
N CYS A 66 5.16 -7.17 11.53
CA CYS A 66 3.98 -8.02 11.73
C CYS A 66 3.73 -8.95 10.52
N LEU A 67 3.86 -8.43 9.30
CA LEU A 67 3.74 -9.24 8.09
C LEU A 67 4.81 -10.35 8.06
N GLU A 68 6.06 -10.02 8.32
CA GLU A 68 7.16 -11.00 8.36
C GLU A 68 6.91 -12.11 9.38
N GLU A 69 6.27 -11.83 10.50
CA GLU A 69 5.90 -12.86 11.49
C GLU A 69 4.77 -13.77 10.99
N HIS A 70 3.71 -13.18 10.43
CA HIS A 70 2.46 -13.89 10.15
C HIS A 70 2.28 -14.41 8.72
N LEU A 71 3.15 -14.04 7.77
CA LEU A 71 3.09 -14.58 6.42
C LEU A 71 3.49 -16.06 6.41
N GLU A 72 2.61 -17.00 6.13
CA GLU A 72 2.98 -18.42 6.13
C GLU A 72 3.72 -18.84 4.84
N ASP A 73 3.55 -18.04 3.78
CA ASP A 73 4.17 -18.27 2.48
C ASP A 73 5.62 -17.72 2.43
N LYS A 74 6.58 -18.63 2.26
CA LYS A 74 8.01 -18.30 2.19
C LYS A 74 8.35 -17.43 0.98
N HIS A 75 7.65 -17.60 -0.14
CA HIS A 75 7.89 -16.82 -1.34
C HIS A 75 7.43 -15.37 -1.15
N LEU A 76 6.26 -15.18 -0.53
CA LEU A 76 5.77 -13.83 -0.21
C LEU A 76 6.63 -13.14 0.86
N ARG A 77 7.16 -13.88 1.86
CA ARG A 77 8.18 -13.34 2.77
C ARG A 77 9.42 -12.89 2.01
N GLN A 78 9.94 -13.72 1.11
CA GLN A 78 11.14 -13.37 0.33
C GLN A 78 10.93 -12.08 -0.48
N ILE A 79 9.79 -11.92 -1.13
CA ILE A 79 9.46 -10.69 -1.87
C ILE A 79 9.43 -9.46 -0.94
N LEU A 80 8.92 -9.62 0.28
CA LEU A 80 8.91 -8.55 1.30
C LEU A 80 10.32 -8.13 1.72
N LEU A 81 11.22 -9.08 1.95
CA LEU A 81 12.63 -8.81 2.28
C LEU A 81 13.40 -8.23 1.09
N ASP A 82 13.15 -8.74 -0.11
CA ASP A 82 13.78 -8.26 -1.34
C ASP A 82 13.36 -6.82 -1.64
N ALA A 83 12.11 -6.43 -1.36
CA ALA A 83 11.67 -5.04 -1.52
C ALA A 83 12.46 -4.05 -0.64
N GLU A 84 12.86 -4.46 0.56
CA GLU A 84 13.71 -3.63 1.45
C GLU A 84 15.13 -3.49 0.90
N THR A 85 15.69 -4.58 0.39
CA THR A 85 17.08 -4.63 -0.08
C THR A 85 17.24 -4.22 -1.55
N SER A 86 16.12 -4.01 -2.26
CA SER A 86 16.12 -3.69 -3.67
C SER A 86 16.79 -2.34 -3.94
N ALA A 87 18.04 -2.40 -4.39
CA ALA A 87 18.83 -1.27 -4.87
C ALA A 87 18.23 -0.56 -6.11
N PHE A 88 17.09 -1.05 -6.62
CA PHE A 88 16.36 -0.42 -7.73
C PHE A 88 15.72 0.92 -7.34
N TYR A 89 15.41 1.16 -6.06
CA TYR A 89 15.04 2.48 -5.56
C TYR A 89 16.25 3.33 -5.11
N ALA A 90 17.43 2.72 -4.99
CA ALA A 90 18.66 3.38 -4.54
C ALA A 90 19.51 3.93 -5.72
N ARG A 91 18.89 4.26 -6.85
CA ARG A 91 19.58 5.04 -7.88
C ARG A 91 19.31 6.52 -7.62
N PRO A 92 20.24 7.28 -7.02
CA PRO A 92 20.14 8.74 -7.02
C PRO A 92 20.04 9.20 -8.47
N GLU A 93 19.09 10.09 -8.76
CA GLU A 93 18.97 10.74 -10.06
C GLU A 93 20.33 11.30 -10.47
N ALA A 94 20.86 10.78 -11.58
CA ALA A 94 21.88 11.49 -12.33
C ALA A 94 21.17 12.67 -12.99
N ASP A 95 21.50 13.85 -12.51
CA ASP A 95 21.16 15.19 -13.01
C ASP A 95 20.95 15.24 -14.54
N PRO A 96 19.89 15.90 -15.06
CA PRO A 96 19.74 16.09 -16.49
C PRO A 96 20.87 16.99 -17.02
N PRO A 97 21.58 16.65 -18.11
CA PRO A 97 22.53 17.58 -18.70
C PRO A 97 21.79 18.82 -19.20
N SER A 98 21.96 19.90 -18.43
CA SER A 98 21.67 21.27 -18.79
C SER A 98 22.15 21.59 -20.20
N GLY A 99 21.20 22.06 -21.02
CA GLY A 99 21.36 22.97 -22.15
C GLY A 99 22.59 22.84 -23.05
N GLN A 100 22.40 22.27 -24.25
CA GLN A 100 23.21 22.64 -25.41
C GLN A 100 22.27 23.00 -26.56
N GLY A 101 21.87 24.27 -26.60
CA GLY A 101 21.37 24.93 -27.80
C GLY A 101 22.43 25.89 -28.30
N ALA A 102 22.75 25.81 -29.61
CA ALA A 102 23.20 26.89 -30.51
C ALA A 102 24.45 27.70 -30.09
N THR A 103 25.52 27.89 -30.86
CA THR A 103 25.70 28.12 -32.30
C THR A 103 27.22 28.22 -32.49
N LYS A 104 27.79 27.62 -33.54
CA LYS A 104 29.16 27.92 -33.97
C LYS A 104 29.10 28.62 -35.32
N LEU A 105 29.59 29.86 -35.33
CA LEU A 105 29.90 30.69 -36.50
C LEU A 105 31.03 30.04 -37.31
#